data_AF-A0AAV6G2B7-F1
#
_entry.id   AF-A0AAV6G2B7-F1
#
_cell.length_a   1.000
_cell.length_b   1.000
_cell.length_c   1.000
_cell.angle_alpha   90.00
_cell.angle_beta   90.00
_cell.angle_gamma   90.00
#
_symmetry.space_group_name_H-M   'P 1'
#
loop_
_entity.id
_entity.type
_entity.pdbx_description
1 polymer ?
#
loop_
_entity_poly.entity_id
_entity_poly.type
_entity_poly.pdbx_seq_one_letter_code
_entity_poly.pdbx_strand_id
1 'polypeptide(L)'
;MLLNAGNKAYESDGSFLQNPTMNSSILEKLADTVFYYTAYPTGRQRLAVVEALLKKHPCLREPDTSFSGMYGWQQRLTYKMANYRSKLKRLEVPCPELDVNSLRRKLPGERNPAKNCKRPKKAEVNYLPPHSSGETSDSLEMERQELLNEIKEEFRRITTMSLEQS
;
A
#
# COMPACT_ATOMS: atom_id res chain seq x y z
N MET A 1 17.68 -20.39 -22.88
CA MET A 1 17.94 -19.89 -24.25
C MET A 1 17.41 -18.47 -24.46
N LEU A 2 16.14 -18.16 -24.14
CA LEU A 2 15.56 -16.83 -24.41
C LEU A 2 16.20 -15.65 -23.62
N LEU A 3 16.39 -15.77 -22.30
CA LEU A 3 17.05 -14.72 -21.51
C LEU A 3 18.49 -14.45 -21.95
N ASN A 4 19.22 -15.48 -22.38
CA ASN A 4 20.59 -15.34 -22.87
C ASN A 4 20.62 -14.60 -24.22
N ALA A 5 19.66 -14.91 -25.10
CA ALA A 5 19.51 -14.17 -26.36
C ALA A 5 19.12 -12.71 -26.11
N GLY A 6 18.20 -12.45 -25.17
CA GLY A 6 17.82 -11.09 -24.78
C GLY A 6 18.98 -10.30 -24.20
N ASN A 7 19.81 -10.90 -23.33
CA ASN A 7 21.02 -10.25 -22.82
C ASN A 7 22.01 -9.89 -23.94
N LYS A 8 22.23 -10.79 -24.90
CA LYS A 8 23.10 -10.52 -26.06
C LYS A 8 22.57 -9.37 -26.92
N ALA A 9 21.26 -9.34 -27.18
CA ALA A 9 20.62 -8.24 -27.91
C ALA A 9 20.83 -6.92 -27.17
N TYR A 10 20.56 -6.90 -25.87
CA TYR A 10 20.79 -5.73 -25.01
C TYR A 10 22.25 -5.23 -25.06
N GLU A 11 23.23 -6.14 -25.06
CA GLU A 11 24.65 -5.78 -25.17
C GLU A 11 25.01 -5.20 -26.55
N SER A 12 24.33 -5.64 -27.62
CA SER A 12 24.61 -5.16 -28.99
C SER A 12 23.96 -3.83 -29.33
N ASP A 13 22.69 -3.61 -28.94
CA ASP A 13 21.90 -2.46 -29.40
C ASP A 13 21.03 -1.82 -28.30
N GLY A 14 21.13 -2.28 -27.05
CA GLY A 14 20.33 -1.78 -25.94
C GLY A 14 18.89 -2.29 -25.90
N SER A 15 18.52 -3.26 -26.75
CA SER A 15 17.15 -3.78 -26.82
C SER A 15 16.68 -4.46 -25.53
N PHE A 16 15.49 -4.07 -25.08
CA PHE A 16 14.81 -4.71 -23.95
C PHE A 16 13.96 -5.90 -24.41
N LEU A 17 13.97 -6.98 -23.63
CA LEU A 17 13.18 -8.18 -23.87
C LEU A 17 11.79 -8.03 -23.24
N GLN A 18 10.77 -7.85 -24.08
CA GLN A 18 9.37 -7.80 -23.64
C GLN A 18 8.68 -9.15 -23.88
N ASN A 19 8.53 -9.95 -22.82
CA ASN A 19 7.79 -11.22 -22.88
C ASN A 19 6.98 -11.47 -21.60
N PRO A 20 5.67 -11.17 -21.59
CA PRO A 20 4.83 -11.30 -20.39
C PRO A 20 4.77 -12.70 -19.80
N THR A 21 4.71 -13.74 -20.65
CA THR A 21 4.66 -15.15 -20.22
C THR A 21 5.94 -15.57 -19.51
N MET A 22 7.09 -15.20 -20.08
CA MET A 22 8.39 -15.43 -19.46
C MET A 22 8.53 -14.65 -18.15
N ASN A 23 8.13 -13.38 -18.13
CA ASN A 23 8.17 -12.53 -16.94
C ASN A 23 7.35 -13.15 -15.80
N SER A 24 6.14 -13.65 -16.10
CA SER A 24 5.32 -14.35 -15.12
C SER A 24 6.02 -15.60 -14.58
N SER A 25 6.65 -16.40 -15.44
CA SER A 25 7.39 -17.61 -15.05
C SER A 25 8.60 -17.29 -14.17
N ILE A 26 9.33 -16.22 -14.47
CA ILE A 26 10.45 -15.73 -13.66
C ILE A 26 9.94 -15.32 -12.28
N LEU A 27 8.87 -14.52 -12.23
CA LEU A 27 8.27 -14.07 -10.98
C LEU A 27 7.75 -15.24 -10.12
N GLU A 28 7.23 -16.32 -10.73
CA GLU A 28 6.82 -17.52 -10.00
C GLU A 28 8.00 -18.19 -9.31
N LYS A 29 9.09 -18.43 -10.05
CA LYS A 29 10.31 -19.03 -9.50
C LYS A 29 10.93 -18.15 -8.42
N LEU A 30 10.94 -16.82 -8.62
CA LEU A 30 11.41 -15.88 -7.61
C LEU A 30 10.52 -15.92 -6.36
N ALA A 31 9.19 -15.95 -6.53
CA ALA A 31 8.28 -15.99 -5.40
C ALA A 31 8.48 -17.27 -4.58
N ASP A 32 8.61 -18.41 -5.24
CA ASP A 32 8.92 -19.70 -4.62
C ASP A 32 10.25 -19.67 -3.85
N THR A 33 11.32 -19.18 -4.52
CA THR A 33 12.65 -19.10 -3.92
C THR A 33 12.69 -18.13 -2.73
N VAL A 34 12.06 -16.96 -2.83
CA VAL A 34 12.00 -15.99 -1.74
C VAL A 34 11.18 -16.55 -0.58
N PHE A 35 10.07 -17.24 -0.88
CA PHE A 35 9.23 -17.85 0.14
C PHE A 35 9.97 -18.90 0.98
N TYR A 36 10.88 -19.67 0.36
CA TYR A 36 11.74 -20.61 1.07
C TYR A 36 12.54 -19.95 2.21
N TYR A 37 12.99 -18.70 2.02
CA TYR A 37 13.69 -17.94 3.07
C TYR A 37 12.74 -17.18 3.99
N THR A 38 11.66 -16.60 3.46
CA THR A 38 10.67 -15.89 4.24
C THR A 38 9.33 -15.79 3.51
N ALA A 39 8.25 -16.15 4.22
CA ALA A 39 6.89 -15.98 3.71
C ALA A 39 6.51 -14.50 3.50
N TYR A 40 7.10 -13.58 4.27
CA TYR A 40 6.75 -12.16 4.31
C TYR A 40 8.00 -11.27 4.13
N PRO A 41 8.59 -11.22 2.91
CA PRO A 41 9.73 -10.37 2.66
C PRO A 41 9.36 -8.88 2.78
N THR A 42 10.23 -8.10 3.38
CA THR A 42 10.14 -6.64 3.47
C THR A 42 10.30 -5.99 2.10
N GLY A 43 9.93 -4.70 1.98
CA GLY A 43 10.13 -3.94 0.74
C GLY A 43 11.58 -3.90 0.27
N ARG A 44 12.53 -3.79 1.21
CA ARG A 44 13.98 -3.79 0.93
C ARG A 44 14.47 -5.14 0.42
N GLN A 45 14.03 -6.24 1.02
CA GLN A 45 14.37 -7.59 0.55
C GLN A 45 13.85 -7.84 -0.87
N ARG A 46 12.61 -7.41 -1.17
CA ARG A 46 12.05 -7.51 -2.52
C ARG A 46 12.84 -6.67 -3.53
N LEU A 47 13.25 -5.46 -3.14
CA LEU A 47 14.08 -4.60 -3.99
C LEU A 47 15.44 -5.25 -4.28
N ALA A 48 16.13 -5.77 -3.27
CA ALA A 48 17.43 -6.44 -3.45
C ALA A 48 17.35 -7.64 -4.41
N VAL A 49 16.27 -8.42 -4.36
CA VAL A 49 16.02 -9.52 -5.30
C VAL A 49 15.85 -9.00 -6.74
N VAL A 50 15.11 -7.91 -6.92
CA VAL A 50 14.90 -7.29 -8.24
C VAL A 50 16.19 -6.67 -8.77
N GLU A 51 16.98 -6.02 -7.93
CA GLU A 51 18.30 -5.49 -8.28
C GLU A 51 19.23 -6.59 -8.76
N ALA A 52 19.30 -7.71 -8.03
CA ALA A 52 20.11 -8.87 -8.42
C ALA A 52 19.63 -9.47 -9.75
N LEU A 53 18.32 -9.57 -9.96
CA LEU A 53 17.72 -10.05 -11.21
C LEU A 53 18.14 -9.16 -12.39
N LEU A 54 17.96 -7.85 -12.27
CA LEU A 54 18.20 -6.90 -13.36
C LEU A 54 19.70 -6.63 -13.58
N LYS A 55 20.53 -6.80 -12.55
CA LYS A 55 21.99 -6.80 -12.70
C LYS A 55 22.47 -7.98 -13.54
N LYS A 56 21.87 -9.16 -13.35
CA LYS A 56 22.20 -10.37 -14.11
C LYS A 56 21.57 -10.38 -15.50
N HIS A 57 20.38 -9.79 -15.63
CA HIS A 57 19.59 -9.78 -16.86
C HIS A 57 19.12 -8.36 -17.18
N PRO A 58 20.02 -7.48 -17.65
CA PRO A 58 19.68 -6.09 -17.91
C PRO A 58 18.64 -5.93 -19.04
N CYS A 59 18.53 -6.91 -19.94
CA CYS A 59 17.49 -6.94 -20.97
C CYS A 59 16.05 -6.95 -20.41
N LEU A 60 15.86 -7.26 -19.11
CA LEU A 60 14.54 -7.26 -18.48
C LEU A 60 14.09 -5.89 -17.98
N ARG A 61 14.95 -4.86 -18.00
CA ARG A 61 14.58 -3.52 -17.51
C ARG A 61 13.38 -2.97 -18.28
N GLU A 62 12.54 -2.24 -17.57
CA GLU A 62 11.41 -1.55 -18.19
C GLU A 62 11.89 -0.24 -18.83
N PRO A 63 11.64 -0.03 -20.14
CA PRO A 63 11.90 1.25 -20.76
C PRO A 63 10.97 2.33 -20.20
N ASP A 64 11.51 3.53 -20.00
CA ASP A 64 10.80 4.82 -19.90
C ASP A 64 9.82 5.06 -18.73
N THR A 65 9.56 4.07 -17.87
CA THR A 65 8.58 4.22 -16.75
C THR A 65 9.21 4.56 -15.40
N SER A 66 10.52 4.39 -15.21
CA SER A 66 11.23 4.81 -13.99
C SER A 66 12.72 5.02 -14.24
N PHE A 67 13.35 5.96 -13.53
CA PHE A 67 14.80 6.26 -13.65
C PHE A 67 15.70 5.01 -13.51
N SER A 68 15.24 3.98 -12.79
CA SER A 68 15.98 2.74 -12.56
C SER A 68 15.53 1.54 -13.41
N GLY A 69 14.35 1.60 -14.04
CA GLY A 69 13.72 0.47 -14.73
C GLY A 69 13.30 -0.70 -13.82
N MET A 70 13.30 -0.50 -12.48
CA MET A 70 13.10 -1.55 -11.48
C MET A 70 11.71 -1.54 -10.83
N TYR A 71 11.03 -0.39 -10.85
CA TYR A 71 9.81 -0.18 -10.08
C TYR A 71 8.70 -1.19 -10.45
N GLY A 72 8.42 -1.37 -11.74
CA GLY A 72 7.40 -2.33 -12.19
C GLY A 72 7.72 -3.77 -11.79
N TRP A 73 8.98 -4.17 -11.82
CA TRP A 73 9.41 -5.48 -11.33
C TRP A 73 9.19 -5.66 -9.83
N GLN A 74 9.50 -4.64 -9.02
CA GLN A 74 9.25 -4.66 -7.59
C GLN A 74 7.76 -4.78 -7.27
N GLN A 75 6.90 -4.06 -8.00
CA GLN A 75 5.45 -4.16 -7.83
C GLN A 75 4.92 -5.53 -8.23
N ARG A 76 5.32 -6.03 -9.41
CA ARG A 76 4.94 -7.37 -9.87
C ARG A 76 5.38 -8.47 -8.89
N LEU A 77 6.60 -8.40 -8.36
CA LEU A 77 7.08 -9.35 -7.34
C LEU A 77 6.25 -9.25 -6.05
N THR A 78 5.88 -8.04 -5.63
CA THR A 78 5.01 -7.83 -4.46
C THR A 78 3.66 -8.55 -4.63
N TYR A 79 3.00 -8.35 -5.78
CA TYR A 79 1.75 -9.04 -6.10
C TYR A 79 1.95 -10.56 -6.24
N LYS A 80 3.03 -10.99 -6.90
CA LYS A 80 3.30 -12.42 -7.10
C LYS A 80 3.52 -13.14 -5.77
N MET A 81 4.24 -12.54 -4.82
CA MET A 81 4.41 -13.05 -3.46
C MET A 81 3.07 -13.17 -2.72
N ALA A 82 2.18 -12.19 -2.87
CA ALA A 82 0.84 -12.26 -2.27
C ALA A 82 0.02 -13.42 -2.84
N ASN A 83 0.03 -13.57 -4.17
CA ASN A 83 -0.65 -14.66 -4.85
C ASN A 83 -0.06 -16.02 -4.50
N TYR A 84 1.27 -16.13 -4.36
CA TYR A 84 1.95 -17.35 -3.97
C TYR A 84 1.53 -17.80 -2.56
N ARG A 85 1.49 -16.89 -1.58
CA ARG A 85 0.94 -17.17 -0.24
C ARG A 85 -0.51 -17.65 -0.29
N SER A 86 -1.36 -16.97 -1.06
CA SER A 86 -2.77 -17.37 -1.23
C SER A 86 -2.91 -18.75 -1.87
N LYS A 87 -2.04 -19.07 -2.85
CA LYS A 87 -1.98 -20.39 -3.49
C LYS A 87 -1.63 -21.48 -2.49
N LEU A 88 -0.59 -21.30 -1.66
CA LEU A 88 -0.21 -22.26 -0.63
C LEU A 88 -1.32 -22.48 0.40
N LYS A 89 -1.97 -21.38 0.85
CA LYS A 89 -3.14 -21.47 1.75
C LYS A 89 -4.30 -22.27 1.17
N ARG A 90 -4.52 -22.18 -0.14
CA ARG A 90 -5.58 -22.92 -0.86
C ARG A 90 -5.23 -24.39 -1.06
N LEU A 91 -3.95 -24.68 -1.32
CA LEU A 91 -3.44 -26.05 -1.49
C LEU A 91 -3.25 -26.80 -0.17
N GLU A 92 -3.58 -26.17 0.97
CA GLU A 92 -3.46 -26.74 2.31
C GLU A 92 -2.06 -27.26 2.63
N VAL A 93 -1.05 -26.63 2.02
CA VAL A 93 0.36 -26.91 2.31
C VAL A 93 0.64 -26.45 3.74
N PRO A 94 1.09 -27.34 4.65
CA PRO A 94 1.40 -26.95 6.02
C PRO A 94 2.47 -25.87 6.03
N CYS A 95 2.14 -24.70 6.56
CA CYS A 95 3.06 -23.58 6.67
C CYS A 95 2.74 -22.76 7.93
N PRO A 96 3.48 -23.01 9.03
CA PRO A 96 3.25 -22.33 10.30
C PRO A 96 3.17 -20.80 10.16
N GLU A 97 4.05 -20.21 9.35
CA GLU A 97 4.15 -18.77 9.09
C GLU A 97 2.86 -18.20 8.49
N LEU A 98 2.13 -18.97 7.69
CA LEU A 98 0.87 -18.58 7.08
C LEU A 98 -0.35 -18.89 7.97
N ASP A 99 -0.18 -19.80 8.93
CA ASP A 99 -1.22 -20.29 9.84
C ASP A 99 -1.30 -19.54 11.17
N VAL A 100 -0.36 -18.65 11.47
CA VAL A 100 -0.36 -17.86 12.71
C VAL A 100 -1.71 -17.16 12.94
N ASN A 101 -2.30 -16.61 11.87
CA ASN A 101 -3.58 -15.90 11.88
C ASN A 101 -4.70 -16.65 11.14
N SER A 102 -4.52 -17.92 10.78
CA SER A 102 -5.56 -18.65 10.08
C SER A 102 -6.66 -19.07 11.06
N LEU A 103 -7.93 -18.88 10.65
CA LEU A 103 -9.08 -19.39 11.41
C LEU A 103 -9.07 -20.91 11.54
N ARG A 104 -8.20 -21.61 10.81
CA ARG A 104 -8.11 -23.08 10.78
C ARG A 104 -7.62 -23.67 12.10
N ARG A 105 -6.70 -22.99 12.82
CA ARG A 105 -6.22 -23.38 14.16
C ARG A 105 -7.19 -23.06 15.29
N LYS A 106 -8.25 -22.27 15.03
CA LYS A 106 -9.29 -22.04 16.03
C LYS A 106 -10.14 -23.30 16.15
N LEU A 107 -10.50 -23.68 17.38
CA LEU A 107 -11.43 -24.78 17.63
C LEU A 107 -12.72 -24.60 16.80
N PRO A 108 -13.47 -25.67 16.49
CA PRO A 108 -14.68 -25.61 15.67
C PRO A 108 -15.69 -24.53 16.12
N GLY A 109 -15.82 -24.27 17.43
CA GLY A 109 -16.67 -23.20 18.00
C GLY A 109 -16.05 -21.79 18.01
N GLU A 110 -14.81 -21.66 17.57
CA GLU A 110 -14.00 -20.44 17.70
C GLU A 110 -13.59 -19.82 16.36
N ARG A 111 -13.98 -20.41 15.23
CA ARG A 111 -13.64 -19.97 13.85
C ARG A 111 -14.31 -18.67 13.41
N ASN A 112 -14.44 -17.70 14.31
CA ASN A 112 -14.94 -16.36 14.02
C ASN A 112 -13.77 -15.39 13.76
N PRO A 113 -13.76 -14.65 12.63
CA PRO A 113 -12.80 -13.57 12.35
C PRO A 113 -12.68 -12.56 13.50
N ALA A 114 -13.82 -12.28 14.15
CA ALA A 114 -13.97 -11.24 15.17
C ALA A 114 -13.91 -11.73 16.63
N LYS A 115 -13.45 -12.97 16.91
CA LYS A 115 -13.53 -13.55 18.28
C LYS A 115 -12.84 -12.68 19.35
N ASN A 116 -11.77 -11.97 18.98
CA ASN A 116 -11.05 -11.05 19.89
C ASN A 116 -11.26 -9.57 19.52
N CYS A 117 -12.04 -9.29 18.48
CA CYS A 117 -12.45 -7.93 18.18
C CYS A 117 -13.63 -7.63 19.09
N LYS A 118 -13.43 -6.81 20.13
CA LYS A 118 -14.55 -6.24 20.87
C LYS A 118 -15.46 -5.58 19.83
N ARG A 119 -16.66 -6.12 19.63
CA ARG A 119 -17.68 -5.43 18.87
C ARG A 119 -17.91 -4.09 19.58
N PRO A 120 -17.99 -2.95 18.86
CA PRO A 120 -18.50 -1.73 19.46
C PRO A 120 -19.82 -2.09 20.12
N LYS A 121 -19.91 -1.98 21.46
CA LYS A 121 -21.19 -2.14 22.14
C LYS A 121 -22.06 -1.02 21.57
N LYS A 122 -23.21 -1.38 21.00
CA LYS A 122 -24.23 -0.41 20.58
C LYS A 122 -24.37 0.65 21.68
N ALA A 123 -24.22 1.92 21.31
CA ALA A 123 -24.19 3.11 22.16
C ALA A 123 -22.84 3.44 22.83
N GLU A 124 -21.84 3.81 22.03
CA GLU A 124 -21.20 5.10 22.34
C GLU A 124 -22.26 6.16 22.09
N VAL A 125 -23.06 6.44 23.12
CA VAL A 125 -23.85 7.67 23.14
C VAL A 125 -22.83 8.77 22.92
N ASN A 126 -22.97 9.55 21.85
CA ASN A 126 -22.12 10.71 21.59
C ASN A 126 -22.06 11.52 22.88
N TYR A 127 -20.99 11.36 23.65
CA TYR A 127 -20.81 12.09 24.88
C TYR A 127 -20.55 13.52 24.45
N LEU A 128 -21.57 14.36 24.60
CA LEU A 128 -21.44 15.79 24.46
C LEU A 128 -21.18 16.32 25.87
N PRO A 129 -19.94 16.77 26.18
CA PRO A 129 -19.68 17.43 27.44
C PRO A 129 -20.65 18.61 27.60
N PRO A 130 -21.19 18.85 28.80
CA PRO A 130 -21.96 20.06 29.05
C PRO A 130 -21.10 21.30 28.79
N HIS A 131 -21.74 22.40 28.40
CA HIS A 131 -21.08 23.70 28.27
C HIS A 131 -20.38 24.08 29.58
N SER A 132 -19.28 24.83 29.50
CA SER A 132 -18.58 25.36 30.67
C SER A 132 -19.52 26.21 31.52
N SER A 133 -19.24 26.29 32.82
CA SER A 133 -20.08 27.05 33.76
C SER A 133 -20.24 28.51 33.30
N GLY A 134 -21.47 28.91 32.98
CA GLY A 134 -21.80 30.25 32.48
C GLY A 134 -22.07 30.33 30.98
N GLU A 135 -21.68 29.32 30.20
CA GLU A 135 -21.94 29.26 28.76
C GLU A 135 -23.25 28.54 28.46
N THR A 136 -24.03 29.09 27.54
CA THR A 136 -25.26 28.49 27.02
C THR A 136 -25.13 28.26 25.52
N SER A 137 -26.03 27.45 24.93
CA SER A 137 -26.04 27.28 23.47
C SER A 137 -26.20 28.62 22.74
N ASP A 138 -26.93 29.57 23.35
CA ASP A 138 -27.19 30.88 22.75
C ASP A 138 -25.96 31.81 22.85
N SER A 139 -25.19 31.76 23.95
CA SER A 139 -23.94 32.54 24.06
C SER A 139 -22.92 32.09 23.03
N LEU A 140 -22.76 30.77 22.85
CA LEU A 140 -21.82 30.20 21.89
C LEU A 140 -22.24 30.44 20.44
N GLU A 141 -23.55 30.47 20.14
CA GLU A 141 -24.02 30.84 18.79
C GLU A 141 -23.80 32.33 18.51
N MET A 142 -23.92 33.19 19.53
CA MET A 142 -23.60 34.62 19.41
C MET A 142 -22.12 34.83 19.11
N GLU A 143 -21.23 34.18 19.86
CA GLU A 143 -19.78 34.21 19.64
C GLU A 143 -19.42 33.70 18.23
N ARG A 144 -20.09 32.63 17.77
CA ARG A 144 -19.91 32.10 16.41
C ARG A 144 -20.25 33.14 15.34
N GLN A 145 -21.34 33.88 15.53
CA GLN A 145 -21.77 34.92 14.58
C GLN A 145 -20.83 36.12 14.58
N GLU A 146 -20.30 36.51 15.74
CA GLU A 146 -19.31 37.58 15.86
C GLU A 146 -18.02 37.23 15.09
N LEU A 147 -17.46 36.04 15.32
CA LEU A 147 -16.27 35.56 14.61
C LEU A 147 -16.47 35.52 13.08
N LEU A 148 -17.65 35.07 12.63
CA LEU A 148 -17.97 35.05 11.19
C LEU A 148 -18.08 36.45 10.60
N ASN A 149 -18.62 37.41 11.35
CA ASN A 149 -18.70 38.80 10.92
C ASN A 149 -17.32 39.44 10.84
N GLU A 150 -16.45 39.19 11.83
CA GLU A 150 -15.06 39.66 11.82
C GLU A 150 -14.29 39.15 10.59
N ILE A 151 -14.36 37.84 10.32
CA ILE A 151 -13.72 37.24 9.13
C ILE A 151 -14.24 37.89 7.83
N LYS A 152 -15.54 38.13 7.77
CA LYS A 152 -16.18 38.76 6.61
C LYS A 152 -15.76 40.22 6.43
N GLU A 153 -15.61 40.98 7.52
CA GLU A 153 -15.09 42.35 7.47
C GLU A 153 -13.62 42.39 7.08
N GLU A 154 -12.78 41.51 7.63
CA GLU A 154 -11.37 41.39 7.23
C GLU A 154 -11.21 41.04 5.75
N PHE A 155 -12.01 40.09 5.26
CA PHE A 155 -12.00 39.74 3.84
C PHE A 155 -12.40 40.93 2.94
N ARG A 156 -13.39 41.73 3.37
CA ARG A 156 -13.77 42.96 2.66
C ARG A 156 -12.63 44.00 2.65
N ARG A 157 -11.97 44.24 3.79
CA ARG A 157 -10.84 45.18 3.91
C ARG A 157 -9.68 44.80 2.98
N ILE A 158 -9.31 43.51 2.95
CA ILE A 158 -8.24 43.00 2.08
C ILE A 158 -8.62 43.20 0.60
N THR A 159 -9.88 42.94 0.25
CA THR A 159 -10.37 43.08 -1.13
C THR A 159 -10.39 44.54 -1.58
N THR A 160 -10.78 45.48 -0.71
CA THR A 160 -10.78 46.92 -1.03
C THR A 160 -9.38 47.50 -1.15
N MET A 161 -8.42 47.10 -0.30
CA MET A 161 -7.03 47.55 -0.39
C MET A 161 -6.34 47.09 -1.68
N SER A 162 -6.77 45.97 -2.25
CA SER A 162 -6.23 45.43 -3.51
C SER A 162 -6.73 46.18 -4.75
N LEU A 163 -7.86 46.89 -4.65
CA LEU A 163 -8.46 47.67 -5.74
C LEU A 163 -7.94 49.13 -5.76
N GLU A 164 -7.49 49.68 -4.63
CA GLU A 164 -6.92 51.04 -4.57
C GLU A 164 -5.43 51.10 -4.99
N GLN A 165 -4.77 49.95 -5.20
CA GLN A 165 -3.37 49.83 -5.64
C GLN A 165 -3.21 49.42 -7.12
N SER A 166 -4.29 49.43 -7.91
CA SER A 166 -4.29 49.20 -9.37
C SER A 166 -4.82 50.44 -10.10
#